data_AF-A0A1D7UCU4-F1
#
_entry.id   AF-A0A1D7UCU4-F1
#
_cell.length_a   1.000
_cell.length_b   1.000
_cell.length_c   1.000
_cell.angle_alpha   90.00
_cell.angle_beta   90.00
_cell.angle_gamma   90.00
#
_symmetry.space_group_name_H-M   'P 1'
#
loop_
_entity.id
_entity.type
_entity.pdbx_description
1 polymer ?
#
loop_
_entity_poly.entity_id
_entity_poly.type
_entity_poly.pdbx_seq_one_letter_code
_entity_poly.pdbx_strand_id
1 'polypeptide(L)'
;MAVGAIFECQRRGVSMPDQLAICGFDDLPIATSINPALTTVSVDRVEMGRHGQVLLQRLAGEAAPHKKIDVGFTLRERQSTYAASKGDRGSNTIAVEPVLFIQAK
;
A
#
# COMPACT_ATOMS: atom_id res chain seq x y z
N MET A 1 -5.56 -8.84 -1.99
CA MET A 1 -6.39 -8.56 -3.20
C MET A 1 -5.55 -8.17 -4.42
N ALA A 2 -4.66 -7.18 -4.34
CA ALA A 2 -3.88 -6.70 -5.51
C ALA A 2 -3.09 -7.77 -6.27
N VAL A 3 -2.50 -8.75 -5.56
CA VAL A 3 -1.79 -9.88 -6.20
C VAL A 3 -2.72 -10.70 -7.12
N GLY A 4 -3.96 -10.96 -6.70
CA GLY A 4 -4.94 -11.66 -7.53
C GLY A 4 -5.31 -10.88 -8.79
N ALA A 5 -5.38 -9.54 -8.68
CA ALA A 5 -5.59 -8.67 -9.84
C ALA A 5 -4.41 -8.72 -10.82
N ILE A 6 -3.16 -8.73 -10.32
CA ILE A 6 -1.96 -8.92 -11.17
C ILE A 6 -2.05 -10.24 -11.94
N PHE A 7 -2.37 -11.35 -11.25
CA PHE A 7 -2.49 -12.65 -11.91
C PHE A 7 -3.63 -12.70 -12.94
N GLU A 8 -4.74 -12.01 -12.68
CA GLU A 8 -5.82 -11.93 -13.66
C GLU A 8 -5.43 -11.10 -14.88
N CYS A 9 -4.74 -9.98 -14.69
CA CYS A 9 -4.25 -9.17 -15.80
C CYS A 9 -3.28 -9.97 -16.67
N GLN A 10 -2.39 -10.76 -16.07
CA GLN A 10 -1.52 -11.68 -16.79
C GLN A 10 -2.29 -12.73 -17.60
N ARG A 11 -3.31 -13.36 -17.00
CA ARG A 11 -4.18 -14.31 -17.73
C ARG A 11 -4.88 -13.68 -18.91
N ARG A 12 -5.23 -12.40 -18.82
CA ARG A 12 -5.91 -11.64 -19.88
C ARG A 12 -4.95 -10.96 -20.87
N GLY A 13 -3.63 -11.08 -20.67
CA GLY A 13 -2.63 -10.38 -21.47
C GLY A 13 -2.67 -8.86 -21.32
N VAL A 14 -3.24 -8.34 -20.24
CA VAL A 14 -3.17 -6.91 -19.89
C VAL A 14 -1.77 -6.64 -19.33
N SER A 15 -1.05 -5.68 -19.90
CA SER A 15 0.31 -5.33 -19.45
C SER A 15 0.30 -4.35 -18.28
N MET A 16 1.21 -4.56 -17.33
CA MET A 16 1.43 -3.67 -16.21
C MET A 16 2.89 -3.23 -16.19
N PRO A 17 3.17 -1.93 -15.99
CA PRO A 17 2.21 -0.87 -15.66
C PRO A 17 1.57 -0.17 -16.87
N ASP A 18 1.93 -0.52 -18.11
CA ASP A 18 1.61 0.28 -19.30
C ASP A 18 0.12 0.41 -19.61
N GLN A 19 -0.67 -0.67 -19.46
CA GLN A 19 -2.12 -0.64 -19.69
C GLN A 19 -2.90 -0.49 -18.39
N LEU A 20 -2.39 -1.04 -17.29
CA LEU A 20 -3.00 -0.89 -15.98
C LEU A 20 -1.93 -0.87 -14.88
N ALA A 21 -1.80 0.27 -14.21
CA ALA A 21 -1.00 0.35 -13.00
C ALA A 21 -1.76 -0.24 -11.80
N ILE A 22 -1.09 -1.03 -10.97
CA ILE A 22 -1.70 -1.67 -9.80
C ILE A 22 -0.88 -1.34 -8.56
N CYS A 23 -1.53 -0.76 -7.55
CA CYS A 23 -0.98 -0.54 -6.21
C CYS A 23 -1.72 -1.42 -5.18
N GLY A 24 -0.98 -1.90 -4.18
CA GLY A 24 -1.48 -2.70 -3.07
C GLY A 24 -1.37 -1.99 -1.71
N PHE A 25 -1.61 -2.76 -0.67
CA PHE A 25 -1.51 -2.35 0.73
C PHE A 25 -0.77 -3.44 1.55
N ASP A 26 -0.26 -3.09 2.71
CA ASP A 26 0.47 -3.91 3.71
C ASP A 26 1.92 -4.29 3.40
N ASP A 27 2.43 -4.12 2.19
CA ASP A 27 3.79 -4.55 1.83
C ASP A 27 4.18 -5.95 2.35
N LEU A 28 3.28 -6.92 2.18
CA LEU A 28 3.54 -8.30 2.57
C LEU A 28 4.69 -8.90 1.73
N PRO A 29 5.43 -9.92 2.21
CA PRO A 29 6.59 -10.48 1.49
C PRO A 29 6.30 -10.86 0.03
N ILE A 30 5.08 -11.34 -0.26
CA ILE A 30 4.65 -11.67 -1.61
C ILE A 30 4.73 -10.49 -2.60
N ALA A 31 4.62 -9.25 -2.12
CA ALA A 31 4.69 -8.04 -2.96
C ALA A 31 6.02 -7.93 -3.70
N THR A 32 7.11 -8.45 -3.13
CA THR A 32 8.43 -8.48 -3.78
C THR A 32 8.71 -9.77 -4.55
N SER A 33 7.90 -10.82 -4.35
CA SER A 33 8.15 -12.16 -4.92
C SER A 33 7.38 -12.44 -6.20
N ILE A 34 6.47 -11.56 -6.60
CA ILE A 34 5.73 -11.66 -7.85
C ILE A 34 6.34 -10.77 -8.93
N ASN A 35 6.06 -11.09 -10.19
CA ASN A 35 6.45 -10.29 -11.34
C ASN A 35 5.18 -9.76 -12.04
N PRO A 36 5.07 -8.45 -12.33
CA PRO A 36 5.92 -7.38 -11.83
C PRO A 36 5.81 -7.22 -10.30
N ALA A 37 6.89 -6.79 -9.65
CA ALA A 37 6.87 -6.52 -8.22
C ALA A 37 5.83 -5.44 -7.88
N LEU A 38 5.05 -5.67 -6.83
CA LEU A 38 3.87 -4.87 -6.48
C LEU A 38 4.23 -3.62 -5.69
N THR A 39 3.93 -2.45 -6.25
CA THR A 39 3.89 -1.18 -5.54
C THR A 39 2.83 -1.23 -4.45
N THR A 40 3.13 -0.70 -3.26
CA THR A 40 2.23 -0.86 -2.12
C THR A 40 2.43 0.22 -1.07
N VAL A 41 1.35 0.55 -0.36
CA VAL A 41 1.43 1.37 0.86
C VAL A 41 1.77 0.45 2.04
N SER A 42 2.92 0.72 2.66
CA SER A 42 3.41 0.01 3.85
C SER A 42 3.03 0.78 5.10
N VAL A 43 2.40 0.11 6.06
CA VAL A 43 2.09 0.66 7.39
C VAL A 43 2.95 -0.05 8.43
N ASP A 44 3.37 0.69 9.46
CA ASP A 44 4.10 0.09 10.58
C ASP A 44 3.14 -0.68 11.49
N ARG A 45 2.92 -1.95 11.14
CA ARG A 45 2.05 -2.85 11.90
C ARG A 45 2.56 -3.08 13.33
N VAL A 46 3.87 -2.98 13.57
CA VAL A 46 4.43 -3.17 14.90
C VAL A 46 4.07 -1.99 15.78
N GLU A 47 4.21 -0.77 15.26
CA GLU A 47 3.84 0.45 15.98
C GLU A 47 2.33 0.54 16.21
N MET A 48 1.51 0.17 15.22
CA MET A 48 0.06 0.00 15.42
C MET A 48 -0.26 -0.95 16.57
N GLY A 49 0.44 -2.10 16.64
CA GLY A 49 0.29 -3.07 17.70
C GLY A 49 0.69 -2.53 19.08
N ARG A 50 1.76 -1.73 19.16
CA ARG A 50 2.19 -1.06 20.41
C ARG A 50 1.11 -0.13 20.95
N HIS A 51 0.51 0.67 20.08
CA HIS A 51 -0.62 1.53 20.47
C HIS A 51 -1.87 0.74 20.87
N GLY A 52 -2.01 -0.50 20.40
CA GLY A 52 -3.05 -1.43 20.81
C GLY A 52 -3.01 -1.83 22.30
N GLN A 53 -1.91 -1.58 23.02
CA GLN A 53 -1.82 -1.81 24.48
C GLN A 53 -2.91 -1.08 25.27
N VAL A 54 -3.44 0.03 24.72
CA VAL A 54 -4.59 0.75 25.28
C VAL A 54 -5.81 -0.15 25.50
N LEU A 55 -5.97 -1.22 24.72
CA LEU A 55 -7.06 -2.19 24.88
C LEU A 55 -6.90 -3.01 26.17
N LEU A 56 -5.66 -3.38 26.52
CA LEU A 56 -5.38 -4.11 27.77
C LEU A 56 -5.66 -3.25 29.00
N GLN A 57 -5.30 -1.95 28.95
CA GLN A 57 -5.61 -0.99 30.02
C GLN A 57 -7.13 -0.86 30.23
N ARG A 58 -7.90 -0.76 29.14
CA ARG A 58 -9.37 -0.72 29.22
C ARG A 58 -9.97 -1.99 29.81
N LEU A 59 -9.45 -3.15 29.45
CA LEU A 59 -9.90 -4.43 30.00
C LEU A 59 -9.59 -4.55 31.50
N ALA A 60 -8.51 -3.91 31.98
CA ALA A 60 -8.16 -3.82 33.39
C ALA A 60 -9.00 -2.79 34.18
N GLY A 61 -9.91 -2.07 33.53
CA GLY A 61 -10.71 -1.01 34.15
C GLY A 61 -9.97 0.32 34.33
N GLU A 62 -8.80 0.48 33.71
CA GLU A 62 -8.02 1.71 33.77
C GLU A 62 -8.61 2.77 32.82
N ALA A 63 -8.50 4.05 33.23
CA ALA A 63 -8.88 5.16 32.38
C ALA A 63 -7.87 5.30 31.22
N ALA A 64 -8.24 4.81 30.05
CA ALA A 64 -7.39 4.86 28.86
C ALA A 64 -7.90 5.93 27.88
N PRO A 65 -7.04 6.89 27.44
CA PRO A 65 -7.47 7.99 26.60
C PRO A 65 -8.04 7.48 25.26
N HIS A 66 -9.17 8.05 24.84
CA HIS A 66 -9.66 7.90 23.46
C HIS A 66 -8.89 8.85 22.55
N LYS A 67 -7.70 8.39 22.11
CA LYS A 67 -6.84 9.17 21.21
C LYS A 67 -6.75 8.48 19.85
N LYS A 68 -7.08 9.22 18.79
CA LYS A 68 -6.71 8.82 17.43
C LYS A 68 -5.20 9.02 17.28
N ILE A 69 -4.49 7.95 16.94
CA ILE A 69 -3.04 7.98 16.76
C ILE A 69 -2.78 7.75 15.28
N ASP A 70 -2.08 8.70 14.65
CA ASP A 70 -1.55 8.55 13.30
C ASP A 70 -0.17 7.90 13.40
N VAL A 71 -0.04 6.70 12.84
CA VAL A 71 1.20 5.91 12.80
C VAL A 71 1.99 6.15 11.51
N GLY A 72 1.45 6.95 10.60
CA GLY A 72 2.01 7.19 9.28
C GLY A 72 1.97 5.97 8.35
N PHE A 73 2.59 6.13 7.19
CA PHE A 73 2.77 5.10 6.19
C PHE A 73 3.95 5.45 5.28
N THR A 74 4.43 4.48 4.50
CA THR A 74 5.45 4.68 3.46
C THR A 74 4.98 4.07 2.15
N LEU A 75 5.07 4.82 1.06
CA LEU A 75 4.85 4.27 -0.28
C LEU A 75 6.09 3.48 -0.71
N ARG A 76 5.90 2.22 -1.07
CA ARG A 76 6.95 1.33 -1.62
C ARG A 76 6.72 1.20 -3.12
N GLU A 77 7.31 2.10 -3.88
CA GLU A 77 7.23 2.11 -5.35
C GLU A 77 7.98 0.93 -5.96
N ARG A 78 7.34 0.23 -6.91
CA ARG A 78 7.87 -0.94 -7.63
C ARG A 78 7.33 -0.98 -9.07
N GLN A 79 7.63 -2.09 -9.75
CA GLN A 79 7.39 -2.30 -11.18
C GLN A 79 5.90 -2.24 -11.58
N SER A 80 4.97 -2.58 -10.69
CA SER A 80 3.53 -2.60 -11.03
C SER A 80 2.92 -1.21 -11.22
N THR A 81 3.63 -0.13 -10.91
CA THR A 81 3.20 1.26 -11.18
C THR A 81 4.26 2.11 -11.89
N TYR A 82 5.50 1.62 -12.05
CA TYR A 82 6.58 2.36 -12.73
C TYR A 82 7.12 1.56 -13.91
N ALA A 83 7.05 2.13 -15.11
CA ALA A 83 7.64 1.53 -16.31
C ALA A 83 9.16 1.72 -16.26
N ALA A 84 9.92 0.62 -16.23
CA ALA A 84 11.39 0.66 -16.16
C ALA A 84 12.10 1.21 -17.42
N SER A 85 11.38 1.76 -18.42
CA SER A 85 11.99 2.35 -19.60
C SER A 85 11.10 3.34 -20.34
N LYS A 86 11.39 4.64 -20.19
CA LYS A 86 11.47 5.60 -21.30
C LYS A 86 12.32 6.77 -20.81
N GLY A 87 13.51 6.90 -21.40
CA GLY A 87 14.47 7.95 -21.07
C GLY A 87 13.88 9.35 -21.17
N ASP A 88 14.44 10.24 -20.36
CA ASP A 88 14.46 11.69 -20.52
C ASP A 88 13.27 12.32 -21.27
N ARG A 89 12.19 12.58 -20.54
CA ARG A 89 11.38 13.77 -20.78
C ARG A 89 11.06 14.41 -19.44
N GLY A 90 11.66 15.57 -19.22
CA GLY A 90 11.47 16.39 -18.04
C GLY A 90 9.99 16.67 -17.74
N SER A 91 9.75 16.94 -16.45
CA SER A 91 8.53 17.55 -15.94
C SER A 91 7.23 16.93 -16.49
N ASN A 92 6.98 15.67 -16.14
CA ASN A 92 5.60 15.25 -15.93
C ASN A 92 5.57 14.44 -14.64
N THR A 93 5.39 15.16 -13.54
CA THR A 93 4.68 14.65 -12.37
C THR A 93 3.45 13.93 -12.89
N ILE A 94 3.51 12.61 -13.00
CA ILE A 94 2.28 11.82 -13.01
C ILE A 94 1.74 12.08 -11.62
N ALA A 95 0.79 13.01 -11.54
CA ALA A 95 -0.09 13.10 -10.41
C ALA A 95 -0.65 11.68 -10.27
N VAL A 96 -0.10 10.94 -9.32
CA VAL A 96 -0.88 9.93 -8.62
C VAL A 96 -1.97 10.73 -7.92
N GLU A 97 -2.99 11.15 -8.69
CA GLU A 97 -4.27 11.57 -8.15
C GLU A 97 -4.61 10.45 -7.18
N PRO A 98 -4.59 10.72 -5.86
CA PRO A 98 -4.69 9.67 -4.90
C PRO A 98 -6.08 9.08 -5.12
N VAL A 99 -6.14 7.85 -5.63
CA VAL A 99 -7.35 7.02 -5.52
C VAL A 99 -7.43 6.64 -4.04
N LEU A 100 -7.72 7.64 -3.21
CA LEU A 100 -7.90 7.57 -1.78
C LEU A 100 -9.35 7.11 -1.55
N PHE A 101 -9.62 5.85 -1.85
CA PHE A 101 -10.74 5.16 -1.21
C PHE A 101 -10.26 4.60 0.14
N ILE A 102 -9.92 5.50 1.06
CA ILE A 102 -9.96 5.21 2.49
C ILE A 102 -11.13 6.01 3.05
N GLN A 103 -12.33 5.42 2.93
CA GLN A 103 -13.45 5.80 3.79
C GLN A 103 -13.13 5.26 5.20
N ALA A 104 -12.28 5.99 5.92
CA ALA A 104 -12.20 5.87 7.37
C ALA A 104 -13.32 6.72 7.96
N LYS A 105 -14.42 6.06 8.33
CA LYS A 105 -15.45 6.62 9.19
C LYS A 105 -14.98 6.61 10.63
#